data_AF-A0A7S1ZW99-F1
#
_entry.id   AF-A0A7S1ZW99-F1
#
_cell.length_a   1.000
_cell.length_b   1.000
_cell.length_c   1.000
_cell.angle_alpha   90.00
_cell.angle_beta   90.00
_cell.angle_gamma   90.00
#
_symmetry.space_group_name_H-M   'P 1'
#
loop_
_entity.id
_entity.type
_entity.pdbx_description
1 polymer ?
#
loop_
_entity_poly.entity_id
_entity_poly.type
_entity_poly.pdbx_seq_one_letter_code
_entity_poly.pdbx_strand_id
1 'polypeptide(L)'
;DTPVYWHIPKASGSSMKAYYACMDLVLATQSGITQNHDQDEKLLVWKRSIEDGLPAKYVNVDATTEEGIARAKTLGLAKSGLADVIFTPIPAVATDMFDPKHHARFFALFR
;
A
#
# COMPACT_ATOMS: atom_id res chain seq x y z
N ASP A 1 -4.39 -12.98 -5.79
CA ASP A 1 -4.82 -12.19 -4.63
C ASP A 1 -3.73 -11.19 -4.27
N THR A 2 -4.10 -9.97 -3.89
CA THR A 2 -3.16 -8.98 -3.36
C THR A 2 -3.16 -9.05 -1.82
N PRO A 3 -2.00 -9.27 -1.18
CA PRO A 3 -1.85 -9.15 0.27
C PRO A 3 -2.24 -7.76 0.78
N VAL A 4 -3.11 -7.72 1.78
CA VAL A 4 -3.50 -6.48 2.47
C VAL A 4 -3.15 -6.61 3.94
N TYR A 5 -2.12 -5.85 4.36
CA TYR A 5 -1.77 -5.73 5.76
C TYR A 5 -2.76 -4.80 6.46
N TRP A 6 -3.60 -5.38 7.31
CA TRP A 6 -4.43 -4.62 8.22
C TRP A 6 -3.53 -4.05 9.32
N HIS A 7 -3.17 -2.79 9.13
CA HIS A 7 -2.24 -2.09 10.00
C HIS A 7 -2.94 -1.61 11.26
N ILE A 8 -2.65 -2.28 12.37
CA ILE A 8 -3.03 -1.82 13.70
C ILE A 8 -1.91 -0.91 14.22
N PRO A 9 -2.20 0.36 14.57
CA PRO A 9 -1.20 1.28 15.07
C PRO A 9 -0.39 0.67 16.23
N LYS A 10 0.93 0.83 16.18
CA LYS A 10 1.90 0.28 17.15
C LYS A 10 2.00 -1.25 17.21
N ALA A 11 1.33 -1.98 16.32
CA ALA A 11 1.52 -3.41 16.11
C ALA A 11 2.31 -3.65 14.81
N SER A 12 3.64 -3.48 14.87
CA SER A 12 4.57 -3.92 13.80
C SER A 12 4.48 -3.21 12.43
N GLY A 13 3.82 -2.06 12.32
CA GLY A 13 3.72 -1.33 11.05
C GLY A 13 5.07 -1.01 10.39
N SER A 14 6.01 -0.44 11.16
CA SER A 14 7.36 -0.12 10.64
C SER A 14 8.15 -1.37 10.30
N SER A 15 8.11 -2.39 11.17
CA SER A 15 8.82 -3.67 10.93
C SER A 15 8.31 -4.36 9.67
N MET A 16 7.00 -4.33 9.42
CA MET A 16 6.41 -4.94 8.23
C MET A 16 6.79 -4.19 6.95
N LYS A 17 6.82 -2.85 6.98
CA LYS A 17 7.32 -2.04 5.86
C LYS A 17 8.79 -2.34 5.56
N ALA A 18 9.64 -2.41 6.60
CA ALA A 18 11.06 -2.74 6.44
C ALA A 18 11.27 -4.17 5.92
N TYR A 19 10.50 -5.13 6.43
CA TYR A 19 10.55 -6.52 5.98
C TYR A 19 10.22 -6.66 4.49
N TYR A 20 9.11 -6.07 4.03
CA TYR A 20 8.73 -6.15 2.62
C TYR A 20 9.61 -5.30 1.70
N ALA A 21 10.15 -4.17 2.18
CA ALA A 21 11.17 -3.44 1.44
C ALA A 21 12.46 -4.26 1.26
N CYS A 22 12.89 -5.00 2.28
CA CYS A 22 14.02 -5.92 2.19
C CYS A 22 13.80 -7.02 1.15
N MET A 23 12.54 -7.44 0.97
CA MET A 23 12.12 -8.38 -0.08
C MET A 23 11.97 -7.74 -1.47
N ASP A 24 12.32 -6.46 -1.63
CA ASP A 24 12.24 -5.69 -2.88
C ASP A 24 10.81 -5.58 -3.46
N LEU A 25 9.79 -5.69 -2.60
CA LEU A 25 8.37 -5.60 -2.95
C LEU A 25 7.89 -4.15 -3.07
N VAL A 26 6.84 -3.95 -3.88
CA VAL A 26 6.18 -2.66 -4.07
C VAL A 26 5.05 -2.46 -3.05
N LEU A 27 5.16 -1.39 -2.27
CA LEU A 27 4.27 -1.08 -1.15
C LEU A 27 3.25 0.00 -1.53
N ALA A 28 1.97 -0.21 -1.21
CA ALA A 28 0.97 0.86 -1.18
C ALA A 28 0.71 1.28 0.27
N THR A 29 1.18 2.49 0.64
CA THR A 29 1.11 3.05 2.01
C THR A 29 1.25 4.57 1.93
N GLN A 30 0.99 5.30 3.02
CA GLN A 30 1.18 6.76 3.13
C GLN A 30 2.51 7.29 2.55
N SER A 31 3.58 6.49 2.63
CA SER A 31 4.89 6.87 2.08
C SER A 31 4.91 6.96 0.55
N GLY A 32 3.93 6.38 -0.14
CA GLY A 32 3.82 6.36 -1.59
C GLY A 32 3.37 7.69 -2.20
N ILE A 33 2.73 8.57 -1.44
CA ILE A 33 2.30 9.89 -1.96
C ILE A 33 3.26 11.04 -1.61
N THR A 34 4.32 10.77 -0.84
CA THR A 34 5.31 11.80 -0.51
C THR A 34 6.07 12.26 -1.76
N GLN A 35 6.73 13.42 -1.70
CA GLN A 35 7.40 14.04 -2.86
C GLN A 35 6.43 14.42 -3.99
N ASN A 36 5.20 14.82 -3.65
CA ASN A 36 4.15 15.28 -4.57
C ASN A 36 3.61 14.21 -5.54
N HIS A 37 3.77 12.93 -5.20
CA HIS A 37 3.24 11.80 -5.97
C HIS A 37 1.72 11.61 -5.81
N ASP A 38 1.06 12.37 -4.92
CA ASP A 38 -0.39 12.49 -4.83
C ASP A 38 -1.03 13.15 -6.07
N GLN A 39 -0.28 14.03 -6.74
CA GLN A 39 -0.73 14.80 -7.91
C GLN A 39 -0.59 14.05 -9.24
N ASP A 40 0.06 12.89 -9.23
CA ASP A 40 0.23 12.07 -10.43
C ASP A 40 -1.14 11.60 -10.95
N GLU A 41 -1.36 11.73 -12.25
CA GLU A 41 -2.62 11.32 -12.90
C GLU A 41 -2.72 9.80 -13.11
N LYS A 42 -1.60 9.09 -13.07
CA LYS A 42 -1.51 7.65 -13.37
C LYS A 42 -0.78 6.92 -12.26
N LEU A 43 -1.08 5.62 -12.12
CA LEU A 43 -0.31 4.77 -11.22
C LEU A 43 1.11 4.61 -11.73
N LEU A 44 2.07 4.83 -10.85
CA LEU A 44 3.48 4.62 -11.10
C LEU A 44 4.16 4.02 -9.88
N VAL A 45 5.22 3.27 -10.15
CA VAL A 45 6.11 2.74 -9.12
C VAL A 45 7.34 3.64 -9.04
N TRP A 46 7.64 4.12 -7.84
CA TRP A 46 8.79 4.97 -7.60
C TRP A 46 9.60 4.46 -6.41
N LYS A 47 10.85 4.91 -6.31
CA LYS A 47 11.83 4.41 -5.34
C LYS A 47 12.24 5.50 -4.38
N ARG A 48 12.32 5.14 -3.10
CA ARG A 48 12.98 5.93 -2.05
C ARG A 48 13.54 5.01 -1.00
N SER A 49 14.48 5.49 -0.21
CA SER A 49 14.93 4.77 0.97
C SER A 49 13.97 4.96 2.15
N ILE A 50 13.87 3.95 3.01
CA ILE A 50 13.36 4.06 4.38
C ILE A 50 14.43 4.74 5.25
N GLU A 51 14.10 5.18 6.47
CA GLU A 51 14.98 5.92 7.40
C GLU A 51 16.38 5.29 7.57
N ASP A 52 16.51 3.97 7.51
CA ASP A 52 17.80 3.26 7.64
C ASP A 52 18.58 3.13 6.31
N GLY A 53 18.21 3.86 5.27
CA GLY A 53 18.85 3.82 3.94
C GLY A 53 18.41 2.64 3.06
N LEU A 54 17.65 1.68 3.60
CA LEU A 54 17.13 0.53 2.87
C LEU A 54 16.25 0.98 1.68
N PRO A 55 16.58 0.59 0.43
CA PRO A 55 15.77 0.94 -0.73
C PRO A 55 14.38 0.30 -0.63
N ALA A 56 13.36 1.06 -0.99
CA ALA A 56 11.98 0.62 -1.02
C ALA A 56 11.26 1.15 -2.27
N LYS A 57 10.30 0.36 -2.76
CA LYS A 57 9.44 0.72 -3.90
C LYS A 57 8.05 1.02 -3.39
N TYR A 58 7.44 2.05 -3.95
CA TYR A 58 6.09 2.45 -3.59
C TYR A 58 5.24 2.64 -4.84
N VAL A 59 3.96 2.28 -4.75
CA VAL A 59 2.96 2.83 -5.67
C VAL A 59 2.54 4.20 -5.15
N ASN A 60 2.31 5.15 -6.05
CA ASN A 60 1.87 6.51 -5.76
C ASN A 60 0.41 6.63 -5.27
N VAL A 61 0.06 5.87 -4.24
CA VAL A 61 -1.27 5.83 -3.64
C VAL A 61 -1.12 5.67 -2.12
N ASP A 62 -1.91 6.42 -1.36
CA ASP A 62 -2.04 6.25 0.08
C ASP A 62 -3.25 5.36 0.40
N ALA A 63 -3.03 4.10 0.75
CA ALA A 63 -4.12 3.20 1.16
C ALA A 63 -4.48 3.32 2.66
N THR A 64 -3.96 4.33 3.37
CA THR A 64 -4.18 4.51 4.81
C THR A 64 -5.31 5.49 5.15
N THR A 65 -5.85 6.20 4.16
CA THR A 65 -6.97 7.14 4.27
C THR A 65 -8.12 6.73 3.35
N GLU A 66 -9.34 7.19 3.64
CA GLU A 66 -10.50 6.90 2.80
C GLU A 66 -10.38 7.56 1.41
N GLU A 67 -9.90 8.81 1.35
CA GLU A 67 -9.70 9.52 0.08
C GLU A 67 -8.66 8.81 -0.80
N GLY A 68 -7.58 8.34 -0.17
CA GLY A 68 -6.54 7.63 -0.87
C GLY A 68 -6.99 6.25 -1.37
N ILE A 69 -7.83 5.54 -0.61
CA ILE A 69 -8.51 4.31 -1.07
C ILE A 69 -9.46 4.59 -2.25
N ALA A 70 -10.25 5.66 -2.18
CA ALA A 70 -11.13 6.06 -3.28
C ALA A 70 -10.34 6.39 -4.56
N ARG A 71 -9.20 7.09 -4.42
CA ARG A 71 -8.26 7.33 -5.53
C ARG A 71 -7.67 6.02 -6.05
N ALA A 72 -7.25 5.11 -5.17
CA ALA A 72 -6.74 3.78 -5.53
C ALA A 72 -7.74 2.99 -6.39
N LYS A 73 -9.01 3.00 -6.01
CA LYS A 73 -10.11 2.38 -6.76
C LYS A 73 -10.28 3.02 -8.14
N THR A 74 -10.32 4.35 -8.18
CA THR A 74 -10.49 5.13 -9.42
C THR A 74 -9.36 4.87 -10.42
N LEU A 75 -8.13 4.79 -9.93
CA LEU A 75 -6.95 4.48 -10.74
C LEU A 75 -6.77 2.97 -11.00
N GLY A 76 -7.61 2.11 -10.42
CA GLY A 76 -7.59 0.68 -10.64
C GLY A 76 -6.40 -0.04 -10.00
N LEU A 77 -5.98 0.34 -8.78
CA LEU A 77 -4.81 -0.22 -8.09
C LEU A 77 -4.83 -1.75 -8.04
N ALA A 78 -5.92 -2.36 -7.57
CA ALA A 78 -6.00 -3.82 -7.48
C ALA A 78 -5.91 -4.51 -8.85
N LYS A 79 -6.53 -3.92 -9.88
CA LYS A 79 -6.48 -4.41 -11.26
C LYS A 79 -5.11 -4.21 -11.91
N SER A 80 -4.37 -3.18 -11.51
CA SER A 80 -3.08 -2.82 -12.09
C SER A 80 -1.98 -3.83 -11.79
N GLY A 81 -2.09 -4.54 -10.65
CA GLY A 81 -1.04 -5.45 -10.17
C GLY A 81 0.27 -4.76 -9.80
N LEU A 82 0.29 -3.42 -9.67
CA LEU A 82 1.51 -2.65 -9.38
C LEU A 82 1.93 -2.71 -7.92
N ALA A 83 1.01 -2.98 -6.99
CA ALA A 83 1.29 -3.12 -5.58
C ALA A 83 1.36 -4.61 -5.19
N ASP A 84 2.49 -5.01 -4.62
CA ASP A 84 2.67 -6.35 -4.07
C ASP A 84 2.03 -6.48 -2.69
N VAL A 85 2.03 -5.40 -1.90
CA VAL A 85 1.41 -5.36 -0.57
C VAL A 85 0.74 -4.01 -0.32
N ILE A 86 -0.49 -4.03 0.19
CA ILE A 86 -1.25 -2.83 0.55
C ILE A 86 -1.34 -2.70 2.07
N PHE A 87 -1.07 -1.50 2.59
CA PHE A 87 -1.18 -1.18 4.01
C PHE A 87 -2.40 -0.31 4.25
N THR A 88 -3.30 -0.76 5.12
CA THR A 88 -4.49 0.01 5.49
C THR A 88 -4.89 -0.22 6.95
N PRO A 89 -5.22 0.84 7.72
CA PRO A 89 -5.86 0.68 9.02
C PRO A 89 -7.38 0.51 8.93
N ILE A 90 -7.97 0.66 7.74
CA ILE A 90 -9.43 0.74 7.51
C ILE A 90 -9.90 -0.39 6.57
N PRO A 91 -9.88 -1.67 7.02
CA PRO A 91 -10.10 -2.82 6.14
C PRO A 91 -11.48 -2.79 5.45
N ALA A 92 -12.51 -2.29 6.14
CA ALA A 92 -13.87 -2.20 5.61
C ALA A 92 -14.00 -1.27 4.39
N VAL A 93 -13.20 -0.20 4.34
CA VAL A 93 -13.19 0.71 3.18
C VAL A 93 -12.25 0.17 2.10
N ALA A 94 -11.16 -0.49 2.50
CA ALA A 94 -10.18 -1.04 1.58
C ALA A 94 -10.76 -2.13 0.65
N THR A 95 -11.84 -2.82 1.04
CA THR A 95 -12.52 -3.80 0.17
C THR A 95 -13.04 -3.19 -1.13
N ASP A 96 -13.31 -1.87 -1.15
CA ASP A 96 -13.82 -1.17 -2.33
C ASP A 96 -12.82 -1.10 -3.49
N MET A 97 -11.53 -1.33 -3.24
CA MET A 97 -10.51 -1.41 -4.29
C MET A 97 -10.60 -2.69 -5.12
N PHE A 98 -11.27 -3.72 -4.59
CA PHE A 98 -11.24 -5.08 -5.10
C PHE A 98 -12.56 -5.47 -5.79
N ASP A 99 -12.50 -6.50 -6.61
CA ASP A 99 -13.66 -7.01 -7.36
C ASP A 99 -13.61 -8.56 -7.45
N PRO A 100 -14.66 -9.23 -7.95
CA PRO A 100 -14.69 -10.68 -8.04
C PRO A 100 -13.60 -11.33 -8.91
N LYS A 101 -12.81 -10.57 -9.67
CA LYS A 101 -11.64 -11.03 -10.44
C LYS A 101 -10.31 -10.66 -9.77
N HIS A 102 -10.28 -9.63 -8.93
CA HIS A 102 -9.09 -9.15 -8.23
C HIS A 102 -9.33 -9.20 -6.72
N HIS A 103 -8.97 -10.32 -6.09
CA HIS A 103 -9.27 -10.56 -4.68
C HIS A 103 -8.17 -10.02 -3.76
N ALA A 104 -8.58 -9.62 -2.55
CA ALA A 104 -7.68 -9.27 -1.46
C ALA A 104 -7.45 -10.47 -0.53
N ARG A 105 -6.27 -10.54 0.09
CA ARG A 105 -6.01 -11.43 1.23
C ARG A 105 -5.56 -10.61 2.43
N PHE A 106 -6.48 -10.38 3.36
CA PHE A 106 -6.19 -9.62 4.56
C PHE A 106 -5.43 -10.46 5.58
N PHE A 107 -4.45 -9.85 6.23
CA PHE A 107 -3.72 -10.42 7.36
C PHE A 107 -3.33 -9.29 8.32
N ALA A 108 -3.15 -9.63 9.59
CA ALA A 108 -2.74 -8.71 10.63
C ALA A 108 -1.70 -9.39 11.52
N LEU A 109 -0.86 -8.57 12.16
CA LEU A 109 0.00 -9.01 13.23
C LEU A 109 -0.42 -8.31 14.52
N PHE A 110 -0.74 -9.10 15.54
CA PHE A 110 -1.09 -8.62 16.87
C PHE A 110 0.12 -8.77 17.78
N ARG A 111 0.32 -7.79 18.67
CA ARG A 111 1.35 -7.84 19.72
C ARG A 111 0.71 -8.21 21.05
#